data_AF-A0A1L8QW62-F1
#
_entry.id   AF-A0A1L8QW62-F1
#
_cell.length_a   1.000
_cell.length_b   1.000
_cell.length_c   1.000
_cell.angle_alpha   90.00
_cell.angle_beta   90.00
_cell.angle_gamma   90.00
#
_symmetry.space_group_name_H-M   'P 1'
#
loop_
_entity.id
_entity.type
_entity.pdbx_description
1 polymer ?
#
loop_
_entity_poly.entity_id
_entity_poly.type
_entity_poly.pdbx_seq_one_letter_code
_entity_poly.pdbx_strand_id
1 'polypeptide(L)'
;MAITETVQALVNSQNSLLQLQDRLVNQGEVMKEESLQTFIFDLRDYADSLRVVTDLMEPTEIPTLEVEEISAVLSKQNKWLRELIDTLETLEDNHTPEAFFGLSEGEIRRLKGSLQGVVELNTLNLQDNLTFQRVFKDKGYQLSKTVAPQSQDAKPSFLKRLFGKTQ
;
A
#
# COMPACT_ATOMS: atom_id res chain seq x y z
N MET A 1 -17.21 4.67 -6.74
CA MET A 1 -17.02 3.87 -5.52
C MET A 1 -17.17 4.84 -4.35
N ALA A 2 -17.82 4.46 -3.26
CA ALA A 2 -17.90 5.35 -2.10
C ALA A 2 -16.49 5.54 -1.49
N ILE A 3 -16.21 6.68 -0.87
CA ILE A 3 -14.89 6.98 -0.26
C ILE A 3 -14.45 5.85 0.67
N THR A 4 -15.34 5.40 1.55
CA THR A 4 -15.10 4.31 2.49
C THR A 4 -14.77 2.99 1.80
N GLU A 5 -15.43 2.69 0.67
CA GLU A 5 -15.15 1.49 -0.12
C GLU A 5 -13.75 1.56 -0.77
N THR A 6 -13.37 2.72 -1.31
CA THR A 6 -12.04 2.94 -1.89
C THR A 6 -10.95 2.81 -0.83
N VAL A 7 -11.13 3.43 0.34
CA VAL A 7 -10.17 3.32 1.45
C VAL A 7 -10.09 1.87 1.95
N GLN A 8 -11.22 1.17 2.12
CA GLN A 8 -11.21 -0.24 2.51
C GLN A 8 -10.49 -1.13 1.49
N ALA A 9 -10.67 -0.88 0.19
CA ALA A 9 -9.96 -1.61 -0.86
C ALA A 9 -8.44 -1.38 -0.81
N LEU A 10 -8.01 -0.14 -0.52
CA LEU A 10 -6.60 0.17 -0.26
C LEU A 10 -6.07 -0.53 0.99
N VAL A 11 -6.81 -0.54 2.09
CA VAL A 11 -6.43 -1.22 3.34
C VAL A 11 -6.22 -2.71 3.11
N ASN A 12 -7.19 -3.38 2.49
CA ASN A 12 -7.15 -4.82 2.23
C ASN A 12 -5.97 -5.16 1.30
N SER A 13 -5.80 -4.41 0.21
CA SER A 13 -4.72 -4.65 -0.76
C SER A 13 -3.33 -4.32 -0.21
N GLN A 14 -3.19 -3.31 0.65
CA GLN A 14 -1.94 -3.04 1.37
C GLN A 14 -1.56 -4.24 2.24
N ASN A 15 -2.51 -4.77 3.02
CA ASN A 15 -2.24 -5.92 3.87
C ASN A 15 -1.85 -7.16 3.06
N SER A 16 -2.49 -7.40 1.91
CA SER A 16 -2.07 -8.45 0.98
C SER A 16 -0.64 -8.26 0.46
N LEU A 17 -0.23 -7.04 0.13
CA LEU A 17 1.14 -6.73 -0.28
C LEU A 17 2.14 -6.97 0.85
N LEU A 18 1.82 -6.54 2.08
CA LEU A 18 2.67 -6.76 3.24
C LEU A 18 2.86 -8.27 3.51
N GLN A 19 1.78 -9.06 3.45
CA GLN A 19 1.88 -10.51 3.59
C GLN A 19 2.73 -11.15 2.49
N LEU A 20 2.56 -10.73 1.22
CA LEU A 20 3.39 -11.22 0.12
C LEU A 20 4.88 -10.86 0.34
N GLN A 21 5.14 -9.63 0.77
CA GLN A 21 6.49 -9.14 1.03
C GLN A 21 7.15 -9.93 2.17
N ASP A 22 6.41 -10.23 3.25
CA ASP A 22 6.90 -11.09 4.33
C ASP A 22 7.25 -12.50 3.82
N ARG A 23 6.42 -13.09 2.93
CA ARG A 23 6.75 -14.38 2.31
C ARG A 23 8.04 -14.31 1.48
N LEU A 24 8.21 -13.23 0.70
CA LEU A 24 9.37 -13.02 -0.17
C LEU A 24 10.67 -12.83 0.62
N VAL A 25 10.68 -12.01 1.67
CA VAL A 25 11.87 -11.80 2.52
C VAL A 25 12.31 -13.08 3.23
N ASN A 26 11.37 -13.95 3.58
CA ASN A 26 11.68 -15.23 4.20
C ASN A 26 12.20 -16.29 3.21
N GLN A 27 12.30 -15.98 1.91
CA GLN A 27 12.94 -16.86 0.92
C GLN A 27 14.42 -16.51 0.73
N GLY A 28 15.29 -17.22 1.46
CA GLY A 28 16.73 -16.98 1.44
C GLY A 28 17.36 -17.00 0.05
N GLU A 29 16.92 -17.86 -0.87
CA GLU A 29 17.45 -17.88 -2.24
C GLU A 29 17.02 -16.68 -3.09
N VAL A 30 15.82 -16.14 -2.87
CA VAL A 30 15.34 -14.93 -3.54
C VAL A 30 16.13 -13.71 -3.04
N MET A 31 16.38 -13.65 -1.74
CA MET A 31 17.10 -12.54 -1.09
C MET A 31 18.60 -12.51 -1.37
N LYS A 32 19.16 -13.54 -2.04
CA LYS A 32 20.55 -13.51 -2.53
C LYS A 32 20.70 -12.77 -3.86
N GLU A 33 19.61 -12.61 -4.61
CA GLU A 33 19.60 -11.88 -5.87
C GLU A 33 19.34 -10.41 -5.60
N GLU A 34 20.38 -9.57 -5.74
CA GLU A 34 20.34 -8.15 -5.39
C GLU A 34 19.16 -7.41 -6.05
N SER A 35 18.91 -7.67 -7.34
CA SER A 35 17.79 -7.04 -8.06
C SER A 35 16.42 -7.42 -7.50
N LEU A 36 16.23 -8.66 -7.03
CA LEU A 36 14.99 -9.09 -6.40
C LEU A 36 14.86 -8.50 -5.00
N GLN A 37 15.96 -8.50 -4.24
CA GLN A 37 16.02 -7.91 -2.92
C GLN A 37 15.65 -6.42 -2.92
N THR A 38 16.22 -5.63 -3.84
CA THR A 38 15.90 -4.20 -3.98
C THR A 38 14.42 -3.99 -4.23
N PHE A 39 13.84 -4.70 -5.21
CA PHE A 39 12.41 -4.59 -5.49
C PHE A 39 11.53 -4.98 -4.29
N ILE A 40 11.91 -6.04 -3.54
CA ILE A 40 11.16 -6.48 -2.36
C ILE A 40 11.14 -5.39 -1.26
N PHE A 41 12.23 -4.64 -1.11
CA PHE A 41 12.29 -3.52 -0.18
C PHE A 41 11.55 -2.29 -0.70
N ASP A 42 11.66 -1.97 -1.99
CA ASP A 42 10.90 -0.86 -2.60
C ASP A 42 9.39 -1.11 -2.52
N LEU A 43 8.97 -2.38 -2.67
CA LEU A 43 7.58 -2.81 -2.50
C LEU A 43 7.13 -2.64 -1.05
N ARG A 44 8.02 -2.89 -0.08
CA ARG A 44 7.75 -2.67 1.34
C ARG A 44 7.58 -1.18 1.65
N ASP A 45 8.49 -0.35 1.17
CA ASP A 45 8.43 1.10 1.39
C ASP A 45 7.17 1.71 0.79
N TYR A 46 6.80 1.27 -0.42
CA TYR A 46 5.52 1.63 -1.02
C TYR A 46 4.33 1.14 -0.17
N ALA A 47 4.29 -0.13 0.24
CA ALA A 47 3.19 -0.67 1.04
C ALA A 47 3.08 0.04 2.40
N ASP A 48 4.19 0.38 3.05
CA ASP A 48 4.20 1.14 4.29
C ASP A 48 3.75 2.60 4.08
N SER A 49 4.03 3.20 2.92
CA SER A 49 3.57 4.55 2.58
C SER A 49 2.04 4.67 2.45
N LEU A 50 1.34 3.59 2.06
CA LEU A 50 -0.13 3.55 2.01
C LEU A 50 -0.79 3.81 3.38
N ARG A 51 -0.06 3.59 4.49
CA ARG A 51 -0.55 3.88 5.87
C ARG A 51 -1.03 5.30 6.07
N VAL A 52 -0.60 6.25 5.23
CA VAL A 52 -1.08 7.63 5.28
C VAL A 52 -2.59 7.74 5.10
N VAL A 53 -3.24 6.77 4.44
CA VAL A 53 -4.71 6.71 4.34
C VAL A 53 -5.29 5.44 4.95
N THR A 54 -4.59 4.32 4.89
CA THR A 54 -5.16 3.04 5.32
C THR A 54 -5.25 2.91 6.83
N ASP A 55 -4.48 3.67 7.62
CA ASP A 55 -4.60 3.69 9.09
C ASP A 55 -5.97 4.23 9.59
N LEU A 56 -6.82 4.75 8.68
CA LEU A 56 -8.17 5.21 9.01
C LEU A 56 -9.18 4.06 9.21
N MET A 57 -8.83 2.85 8.79
CA MET A 57 -9.74 1.70 8.80
C MET A 57 -9.00 0.39 9.06
N GLU A 58 -9.68 -0.56 9.71
CA GLU A 58 -9.16 -1.91 9.89
C GLU A 58 -9.36 -2.77 8.64
N PRO A 59 -8.47 -3.74 8.34
CA PRO A 59 -8.67 -4.68 7.25
C PRO A 59 -9.88 -5.58 7.51
N THR A 60 -10.68 -5.82 6.48
CA THR A 60 -11.87 -6.70 6.55
C THR A 60 -11.63 -8.05 5.88
N GLU A 61 -10.87 -8.07 4.79
CA GLU A 61 -10.53 -9.27 4.04
C GLU A 61 -9.11 -9.11 3.49
N ILE A 62 -8.23 -10.07 3.78
CA ILE A 62 -6.85 -10.04 3.30
C ILE A 62 -6.65 -11.28 2.42
N PRO A 63 -6.88 -11.18 1.10
CA PRO A 63 -6.62 -12.28 0.21
C PRO A 63 -5.11 -12.57 0.14
N THR A 64 -4.76 -13.85 0.06
CA THR A 64 -3.39 -14.26 -0.26
C THR A 64 -3.05 -13.81 -1.67
N LEU A 65 -1.97 -13.04 -1.81
CA LEU A 65 -1.52 -12.48 -3.08
C LEU A 65 -0.29 -13.22 -3.59
N GLU A 66 -0.32 -13.69 -4.83
CA GLU A 66 0.84 -14.31 -5.50
C GLU A 66 1.67 -13.31 -6.32
N VAL A 67 2.91 -13.70 -6.64
CA VAL A 67 3.89 -12.84 -7.36
C VAL A 67 3.32 -12.33 -8.68
N GLU A 68 2.61 -13.18 -9.42
CA GLU A 68 2.04 -12.88 -10.73
C GLU A 68 0.97 -11.78 -10.64
N GLU A 69 0.35 -11.61 -9.47
CA GLU A 69 -0.76 -10.70 -9.23
C GLU A 69 -0.32 -9.29 -8.81
N ILE A 70 0.97 -9.07 -8.52
CA ILE A 70 1.52 -7.77 -8.10
C ILE A 70 1.12 -6.66 -9.08
N SER A 71 1.32 -6.85 -10.38
CA SER A 71 0.93 -5.87 -11.42
C SER A 71 -0.53 -5.46 -11.33
N ALA A 72 -1.42 -6.43 -11.12
CA ALA A 72 -2.85 -6.20 -11.06
C ALA A 72 -3.24 -5.42 -9.79
N VAL A 73 -2.64 -5.75 -8.65
CA VAL A 73 -2.85 -5.04 -7.38
C VAL A 73 -2.32 -3.62 -7.46
N LEU A 74 -1.08 -3.43 -7.91
CA LEU A 74 -0.47 -2.10 -8.04
C LEU A 74 -1.28 -1.21 -8.98
N SER A 75 -1.77 -1.75 -10.10
CA SER A 75 -2.61 -1.01 -11.05
C SER A 75 -3.94 -0.55 -10.42
N LYS A 76 -4.60 -1.43 -9.66
CA LYS A 76 -5.83 -1.10 -8.92
C LYS A 76 -5.57 -0.03 -7.87
N GLN A 77 -4.50 -0.18 -7.09
CA GLN A 77 -4.10 0.80 -6.09
C GLN A 77 -3.79 2.15 -6.71
N ASN A 78 -3.08 2.21 -7.84
CA ASN A 78 -2.82 3.47 -8.57
C ASN A 78 -4.12 4.19 -8.90
N LYS A 79 -5.10 3.45 -9.44
CA LYS A 79 -6.43 3.98 -9.77
C LYS A 79 -7.14 4.50 -8.51
N TRP A 80 -7.20 3.71 -7.45
CA TRP A 80 -7.86 4.12 -6.20
C TRP A 80 -7.20 5.33 -5.55
N LEU A 81 -5.86 5.42 -5.58
CA LEU A 81 -5.12 6.58 -5.08
C LEU A 81 -5.46 7.85 -5.86
N ARG A 82 -5.58 7.76 -7.20
CA ARG A 82 -5.98 8.90 -8.04
C ARG A 82 -7.42 9.32 -7.77
N GLU A 83 -8.36 8.36 -7.74
CA GLU A 83 -9.76 8.63 -7.39
C GLU A 83 -9.88 9.29 -6.01
N LEU A 84 -9.05 8.87 -5.06
CA LEU A 84 -8.97 9.45 -3.73
C LEU A 84 -8.45 10.89 -3.77
N ILE A 85 -7.36 11.16 -4.50
CA ILE A 85 -6.82 12.51 -4.69
C ILE A 85 -7.87 13.45 -5.29
N ASP A 86 -8.55 13.02 -6.36
CA ASP A 86 -9.61 13.80 -7.02
C ASP A 86 -10.77 14.09 -6.05
N THR A 87 -11.10 13.12 -5.20
CA THR A 87 -12.13 13.30 -4.16
C THR A 87 -11.69 14.31 -3.10
N LEU A 88 -10.45 14.24 -2.63
CA LEU A 88 -9.91 15.18 -1.66
C LEU A 88 -9.85 16.61 -2.21
N GLU A 89 -9.49 16.76 -3.49
CA GLU A 89 -9.53 18.05 -4.19
C GLU A 89 -10.95 18.61 -4.27
N THR A 90 -11.93 17.77 -4.62
CA THR A 90 -13.34 18.18 -4.64
C THR A 90 -13.84 18.61 -3.24
N LEU A 91 -13.43 17.94 -2.17
CA LEU A 91 -13.82 18.31 -0.80
C LEU A 91 -13.17 19.60 -0.32
N GLU A 92 -11.93 19.83 -0.72
CA GLU A 92 -11.21 21.09 -0.48
C GLU A 92 -11.90 22.25 -1.19
N ASP A 93 -12.20 22.11 -2.48
CA ASP A 93 -12.87 23.13 -3.30
C ASP A 93 -14.28 23.46 -2.80
N ASN A 94 -14.99 22.47 -2.26
CA ASN A 94 -16.32 22.63 -1.68
C ASN A 94 -16.31 23.06 -0.21
N HIS A 95 -15.13 23.27 0.39
CA HIS A 95 -14.97 23.59 1.82
C HIS A 95 -15.70 22.62 2.77
N THR A 96 -15.66 21.32 2.46
CA THR A 96 -16.28 20.24 3.28
C THR A 96 -15.28 19.14 3.67
N PRO A 97 -14.08 19.49 4.16
CA PRO A 97 -13.02 18.52 4.46
C PRO A 97 -13.44 17.46 5.49
N GLU A 98 -14.36 17.79 6.39
CA GLU A 98 -14.85 16.92 7.45
C GLU A 98 -15.62 15.69 6.92
N ALA A 99 -16.12 15.74 5.68
CA ALA A 99 -16.73 14.60 5.01
C ALA A 99 -15.72 13.45 4.80
N PHE A 100 -14.42 13.75 4.82
CA PHE A 100 -13.36 12.75 4.77
C PHE A 100 -12.84 12.45 6.17
N PHE A 101 -13.47 11.51 6.87
CA PHE A 101 -13.06 11.02 8.19
C PHE A 101 -12.82 12.15 9.23
N GLY A 102 -13.56 13.25 9.15
CA GLY A 102 -13.46 14.36 10.11
C GLY A 102 -12.14 15.16 10.04
N LEU A 103 -11.42 15.09 8.92
CA LEU A 103 -10.20 15.87 8.72
C LEU A 103 -10.50 17.36 8.51
N SER A 104 -9.59 18.22 8.94
CA SER A 104 -9.59 19.65 8.63
C SER A 104 -9.00 19.93 7.24
N GLU A 105 -9.27 21.10 6.68
CA GLU A 105 -8.76 21.53 5.38
C GLU A 105 -7.22 21.42 5.26
N GLY A 106 -6.49 21.83 6.32
CA GLY A 106 -5.04 21.71 6.36
C GLY A 106 -4.54 20.26 6.47
N GLU A 107 -5.35 19.34 7.01
CA GLU A 107 -5.06 17.90 7.00
C GLU A 107 -5.31 17.30 5.61
N ILE A 108 -6.39 17.71 4.91
CA ILE A 108 -6.68 17.31 3.52
C ILE A 108 -5.56 17.72 2.56
N ARG A 109 -5.10 18.97 2.61
CA ARG A 109 -3.98 19.44 1.76
C ARG A 109 -2.71 18.60 1.94
N ARG A 110 -2.36 18.30 3.20
CA ARG A 110 -1.19 17.48 3.54
C ARG A 110 -1.36 16.03 3.09
N LEU A 111 -2.55 15.48 3.27
CA LEU A 111 -2.89 14.13 2.80
C LEU A 111 -2.78 14.04 1.27
N LYS A 112 -3.35 15.00 0.53
CA LYS A 112 -3.25 15.07 -0.93
C LYS A 112 -1.80 15.08 -1.41
N GLY A 113 -0.95 15.94 -0.84
CA GLY A 113 0.47 15.98 -1.18
C GLY A 113 1.20 14.67 -0.86
N SER A 114 0.85 14.02 0.25
CA SER A 114 1.42 12.71 0.59
C SER A 114 0.99 11.63 -0.40
N LEU A 115 -0.29 11.59 -0.77
CA LEU A 115 -0.83 10.62 -1.74
C LEU A 115 -0.23 10.78 -3.14
N GLN A 116 0.11 12.00 -3.56
CA GLN A 116 0.84 12.22 -4.81
C GLN A 116 2.19 11.49 -4.80
N GLY A 117 2.95 11.60 -3.71
CA GLY A 117 4.19 10.83 -3.53
C GLY A 117 3.95 9.31 -3.53
N VAL A 118 2.87 8.83 -2.92
CA VAL A 118 2.50 7.40 -2.94
C VAL A 118 2.17 6.91 -4.36
N VAL A 119 1.52 7.75 -5.19
CA VAL A 119 1.26 7.45 -6.60
C VAL A 119 2.56 7.33 -7.41
N GLU A 120 3.56 8.17 -7.13
CA GLU A 120 4.88 8.09 -7.75
C GLU A 120 5.58 6.77 -7.38
N LEU A 121 5.61 6.42 -6.09
CA LEU A 121 6.17 5.15 -5.60
C LEU A 121 5.47 3.93 -6.23
N ASN A 122 4.14 3.96 -6.34
CA ASN A 122 3.38 2.92 -7.02
C ASN A 122 3.80 2.79 -8.50
N THR A 123 3.99 3.91 -9.18
CA THR A 123 4.37 3.94 -10.60
C THR A 123 5.76 3.35 -10.82
N LEU A 124 6.72 3.66 -9.94
CA LEU A 124 8.06 3.04 -9.95
C LEU A 124 7.96 1.52 -9.73
N ASN A 125 7.23 1.09 -8.70
CA ASN A 125 7.00 -0.33 -8.44
C ASN A 125 6.34 -1.06 -9.63
N LEU A 126 5.40 -0.43 -10.34
CA LEU A 126 4.80 -1.01 -11.55
C LEU A 126 5.82 -1.25 -12.67
N GLN A 127 6.75 -0.31 -12.86
CA GLN A 127 7.80 -0.43 -13.87
C GLN A 127 8.79 -1.54 -13.51
N ASP A 128 9.22 -1.58 -12.26
CA ASP A 128 10.22 -2.54 -11.79
C ASP A 128 9.66 -3.97 -11.65
N ASN A 129 8.35 -4.10 -11.35
CA ASN A 129 7.69 -5.39 -11.19
C ASN A 129 7.81 -6.29 -12.43
N LEU A 130 7.83 -5.72 -13.64
CA LEU A 130 7.98 -6.50 -14.87
C LEU A 130 9.34 -7.21 -14.92
N THR A 131 10.39 -6.54 -14.47
CA THR A 131 11.74 -7.11 -14.38
C THR A 131 11.80 -8.12 -13.25
N PHE A 132 11.24 -7.79 -12.08
CA PHE A 132 11.14 -8.70 -10.94
C PHE A 132 10.46 -10.02 -11.31
N GLN A 133 9.25 -9.99 -11.86
CA GLN A 133 8.49 -11.20 -12.23
C GLN A 133 9.24 -12.05 -13.26
N ARG A 134 9.94 -11.42 -14.21
CA ARG A 134 10.75 -12.14 -15.20
C ARG A 134 11.90 -12.89 -14.53
N VAL A 135 12.72 -12.19 -13.75
CA VAL A 135 13.87 -12.79 -13.06
C VAL A 135 13.40 -13.88 -12.09
N PHE A 136 12.32 -13.62 -11.34
CA PHE A 136 11.74 -14.57 -10.41
C PHE A 136 11.32 -15.88 -11.10
N LYS A 137 10.67 -15.76 -12.26
CA LYS A 137 10.23 -16.89 -13.08
C LYS A 137 11.40 -17.63 -13.74
N ASP A 138 12.35 -16.90 -14.33
CA ASP A 138 13.48 -17.48 -15.06
C ASP A 138 14.40 -18.29 -14.13
N LYS A 139 14.50 -17.88 -12.86
CA LYS A 139 15.22 -18.60 -11.81
C LYS A 139 14.43 -19.76 -11.21
N GLY A 140 13.15 -19.90 -11.56
CA GLY A 140 12.28 -21.00 -11.10
C GLY A 140 11.89 -20.93 -9.63
N TYR A 141 11.90 -19.74 -9.02
CA TYR A 141 11.49 -19.58 -7.62
C TYR A 141 10.00 -19.89 -7.44
N GLN A 142 9.64 -20.41 -6.27
CA GLN A 142 8.25 -20.72 -5.89
C GLN A 142 8.01 -20.28 -4.45
N LEU A 143 6.94 -19.51 -4.23
CA LEU A 143 6.52 -19.11 -2.89
C LEU A 143 5.88 -20.30 -2.16
N SER A 144 6.33 -20.55 -0.93
CA SER A 144 5.63 -21.50 -0.05
C SER A 144 4.30 -20.89 0.38
N LYS A 145 3.22 -21.68 0.30
CA LYS A 145 1.86 -21.23 0.66
C LYS A 145 1.65 -21.01 2.16
N THR A 146 2.62 -21.39 2.99
CA THR A 146 2.52 -21.31 4.45
C THR A 146 2.94 -19.93 4.94
N VAL A 147 1.96 -19.12 5.33
CA VAL A 147 2.19 -17.86 6.05
C VAL A 147 2.42 -18.21 7.52
N ALA A 148 3.62 -17.97 8.05
CA ALA A 148 3.83 -18.02 9.49
C ALA A 148 3.05 -16.85 10.13
N PRO A 149 2.27 -17.06 11.21
CA PRO A 149 1.55 -15.97 11.85
C PRO A 149 2.57 -15.00 12.45
N GLN A 150 2.67 -13.78 11.90
CA GLN A 150 3.44 -12.72 12.53
C GLN A 150 2.54 -11.91 13.45
N SER A 151 2.94 -11.87 14.72
CA SER A 151 2.44 -10.97 15.74
C SER A 151 2.68 -9.53 15.28
N GLN A 152 1.61 -8.79 15.02
CA GLN A 152 1.70 -7.35 14.80
C GLN A 152 2.05 -6.68 16.14
N ASP A 153 3.33 -6.44 16.38
CA ASP A 153 3.72 -5.42 17.37
C ASP A 153 3.23 -4.08 16.82
N ALA A 154 2.13 -3.59 17.39
CA ALA A 154 1.44 -2.37 17.01
C ALA A 154 2.36 -1.16 17.18
N LYS A 155 3.15 -0.85 16.15
CA LYS A 155 3.78 0.47 16.04
C LYS A 155 2.66 1.51 15.94
N PRO A 156 2.75 2.64 16.65
CA PRO A 156 1.73 3.67 16.60
C PRO A 156 1.54 4.18 15.17
N SER A 157 0.28 4.18 14.73
CA SER A 157 -0.17 4.66 13.42
C SER A 157 0.51 5.96 13.01
N PHE A 158 0.84 6.07 11.72
CA PHE A 158 1.44 7.27 11.14
C PHE A 158 0.56 8.51 11.36
N LEU A 159 -0.76 8.35 11.28
CA LEU A 159 -1.74 9.40 11.57
C LEU A 159 -1.72 9.83 13.03
N LYS A 160 -1.51 8.90 13.96
CA LYS A 160 -1.31 9.21 15.39
C LYS A 160 -0.06 10.07 15.59
N ARG A 161 0.99 9.84 14.81
CA ARG A 161 2.24 10.63 14.86
C ARG A 161 2.11 11.99 14.19
N LEU A 162 1.33 12.10 13.10
CA LEU A 162 1.20 13.33 12.31
C LEU A 162 0.12 14.29 12.81
N PHE A 163 -0.95 13.77 13.37
CA PHE A 163 -2.13 14.55 13.73
C PHE A 163 -2.43 14.52 15.23
N GLY A 164 -1.72 13.70 16.01
CA GLY A 164 -1.86 13.64 17.48
C GLY A 164 -3.24 13.25 17.98
N LYS A 165 -4.15 12.81 17.09
CA LYS A 165 -5.52 12.48 17.44
C LYS A 165 -5.58 11.06 17.99
N THR A 166 -6.15 10.98 19.18
CA THR A 166 -6.63 9.76 19.82
C THR A 166 -8.14 9.94 19.82
N GLN A 167 -8.85 9.16 19.02
CA GLN A 167 -10.23 8.80 19.33
C GLN A 167 -10.27 7.29 19.44
#